data_AF-A0A955D8Y8-F1
#
_entry.id   AF-A0A955D8Y8-F1
#
_cell.length_a   1.000
_cell.length_b   1.000
_cell.length_c   1.000
_cell.angle_alpha   90.00
_cell.angle_beta   90.00
_cell.angle_gamma   90.00
#
_symmetry.space_group_name_H-M   'P 1'
#
loop_
_entity.id
_entity.type
_entity.pdbx_description
1 polymer ?
#
loop_
_entity_poly.entity_id
_entity_poly.type
_entity_poly.pdbx_seq_one_letter_code
_entity_poly.pdbx_strand_id
1 'polypeptide(L)'
;MLILFDIDGTLVRTHGAGMRALEDAGREVVGPSFSADGIDFAGSLDPVIIARMLERAGHEVTPACLADVRARYPAHLRRHLATRPIDARGAFGESASGALPGVVALLEHLSHHRPAITLGLLTGNFEE
;
A
#
# COMPACT_ATOMS: atom_id res chain seq x y z
N MET A 1 8.48 25.54 4.16
CA MET A 1 9.24 24.29 3.98
C MET A 1 8.26 23.18 3.64
N LEU A 2 8.54 22.38 2.62
CA LEU A 2 7.72 21.22 2.24
C LEU A 2 8.39 19.94 2.76
N ILE A 3 7.63 19.10 3.47
CA ILE A 3 8.03 17.77 3.90
C ILE A 3 7.11 16.76 3.23
N LEU A 4 7.70 15.80 2.52
CA LEU A 4 6.99 14.72 1.84
C LEU A 4 7.31 13.40 2.54
N PHE A 5 6.28 12.63 2.88
CA PHE A 5 6.40 11.32 3.49
C PHE A 5 6.00 10.22 2.52
N ASP A 6 6.80 9.18 2.48
CA ASP A 6 6.35 7.86 2.02
C ASP A 6 5.38 7.23 3.04
N ILE A 7 4.63 6.19 2.66
CA ILE A 7 3.62 5.52 3.52
C ILE A 7 4.18 4.22 4.12
N ASP A 8 4.43 3.22 3.29
CA ASP A 8 4.74 1.85 3.72
C ASP A 8 6.14 1.74 4.32
N GLY A 9 6.24 1.42 5.60
CA GLY A 9 7.52 1.35 6.31
C GLY A 9 8.08 2.71 6.74
N THR A 10 7.38 3.80 6.41
CA THR A 10 7.71 5.18 6.82
C THR A 10 6.69 5.74 7.81
N LEU A 11 5.40 5.74 7.46
CA LEU A 11 4.32 6.20 8.34
C LEU A 11 3.58 5.03 8.98
N VAL A 12 3.34 3.97 8.22
CA VAL A 12 2.52 2.83 8.63
C VAL A 12 3.18 1.51 8.29
N ARG A 13 2.78 0.45 8.99
CA ARG A 13 3.09 -0.94 8.65
C ARG A 13 1.80 -1.69 8.42
N THR A 14 1.67 -2.31 7.24
CA THR A 14 0.45 -3.04 6.83
C THR A 14 0.65 -4.56 6.79
N HIS A 15 1.86 -5.06 7.11
CA HIS A 15 2.23 -6.47 7.06
C HIS A 15 1.83 -7.16 5.74
N GLY A 16 2.06 -6.48 4.61
CA GLY A 16 1.77 -7.01 3.28
C GLY A 16 0.28 -7.07 2.93
N ALA A 17 -0.59 -6.34 3.64
CA ALA A 17 -2.02 -6.28 3.31
C ALA A 17 -2.25 -5.74 1.88
N GLY A 18 -1.50 -4.72 1.46
CA GLY A 18 -1.54 -4.21 0.09
C GLY A 18 -1.22 -5.28 -0.94
N MET A 19 -0.10 -5.99 -0.78
CA MET A 19 0.28 -7.05 -1.72
C MET A 19 -0.73 -8.18 -1.80
N ARG A 20 -1.24 -8.68 -0.67
CA ARG A 20 -2.30 -9.71 -0.69
C ARG A 20 -3.58 -9.23 -1.36
N ALA A 21 -3.94 -7.97 -1.13
CA ALA A 21 -5.11 -7.39 -1.77
C ALA A 21 -4.92 -7.25 -3.29
N LEU A 22 -3.72 -6.92 -3.74
CA LEU A 22 -3.38 -6.84 -5.15
C LEU A 22 -3.39 -8.21 -5.81
N GLU A 23 -2.83 -9.23 -5.13
CA GLU A 23 -2.89 -10.63 -5.58
C GLU A 23 -4.32 -11.11 -5.74
N ASP A 24 -5.17 -10.92 -4.72
CA ASP A 24 -6.57 -11.33 -4.79
C ASP A 24 -7.29 -10.62 -5.95
N ALA A 25 -7.12 -9.30 -6.07
CA ALA A 25 -7.73 -8.50 -7.13
C ALA A 25 -7.27 -8.95 -8.53
N GLY A 26 -5.98 -9.22 -8.72
CA GLY A 26 -5.46 -9.70 -9.99
C GLY A 26 -5.89 -11.13 -10.32
N ARG A 27 -5.99 -12.01 -9.32
CA ARG A 27 -6.48 -13.37 -9.51
C ARG A 27 -7.94 -13.41 -9.95
N GLU A 28 -8.77 -12.47 -9.51
CA GLU A 28 -10.13 -12.32 -10.00
C GLU A 28 -10.20 -11.90 -11.48
N VAL A 29 -9.19 -11.18 -11.98
CA VAL A 29 -9.17 -10.66 -13.36
C VAL A 29 -8.54 -11.65 -14.33
N VAL A 30 -7.37 -12.20 -14.00
CA VAL A 30 -6.57 -13.00 -14.94
C VAL A 30 -6.35 -14.45 -14.50
N GLY A 31 -6.79 -14.80 -13.29
CA GLY A 31 -6.71 -16.16 -12.77
C GLY A 31 -5.52 -16.41 -11.82
N PRO A 32 -5.34 -17.65 -11.35
CA PRO A 32 -4.50 -17.99 -10.20
C PRO A 32 -2.99 -17.83 -10.44
N SER A 33 -2.54 -17.66 -11.69
CA SER A 33 -1.15 -17.39 -12.04
C SER A 33 -0.68 -15.99 -11.62
N PHE A 34 -1.60 -15.07 -11.30
CA PHE A 34 -1.27 -13.75 -10.78
C PHE A 34 -0.75 -13.87 -9.34
N SER A 35 0.57 -13.72 -9.18
CA SER A 35 1.28 -13.87 -7.90
C SER A 35 2.35 -12.80 -7.74
N ALA A 36 2.59 -12.42 -6.49
CA ALA A 36 3.67 -11.54 -6.09
C ALA A 36 5.02 -12.28 -5.97
N ASP A 37 5.02 -13.60 -6.06
CA ASP A 37 6.19 -14.43 -5.80
C ASP A 37 7.41 -14.04 -6.66
N GLY A 38 8.50 -13.74 -5.97
CA GLY A 38 9.81 -13.45 -6.57
C GLY A 38 9.88 -12.11 -7.33
N ILE A 39 8.92 -11.20 -7.15
CA ILE A 39 9.03 -9.82 -7.64
C ILE A 39 9.52 -8.94 -6.48
N ASP A 40 10.51 -8.09 -6.75
CA ASP A 40 10.91 -7.03 -5.83
C ASP A 40 10.04 -5.79 -6.05
N PHE A 41 9.38 -5.35 -4.97
CA PHE A 41 8.40 -4.28 -4.98
C PHE A 41 8.85 -3.05 -4.18
N ALA A 42 9.97 -3.11 -3.46
CA ALA A 42 10.34 -2.05 -2.53
C ALA A 42 10.48 -0.71 -3.27
N GLY A 43 9.68 0.28 -2.87
CA GLY A 43 9.65 1.62 -3.47
C GLY A 43 9.11 1.69 -4.90
N SER A 44 8.44 0.65 -5.40
CA SER A 44 7.81 0.64 -6.72
C SER A 44 6.42 1.28 -6.70
N LEU A 45 5.98 1.78 -7.86
CA LEU A 45 4.61 2.29 -8.04
C LEU A 45 3.63 1.14 -8.26
N ASP A 46 2.44 1.19 -7.67
CA ASP A 46 1.43 0.13 -7.81
C ASP A 46 1.13 -0.26 -9.27
N PRO A 47 0.99 0.66 -10.25
CA PRO A 47 0.82 0.28 -11.66
C PRO A 47 1.99 -0.54 -12.22
N VAL A 48 3.22 -0.22 -11.81
CA VAL A 48 4.43 -0.95 -12.24
C VAL A 48 4.45 -2.35 -11.63
N ILE A 49 4.00 -2.47 -10.38
CA ILE A 49 3.84 -3.74 -9.68
C ILE A 49 2.83 -4.63 -10.43
N ILE A 50 1.63 -4.11 -10.71
CA ILE A 50 0.58 -4.87 -11.41
C ILE A 50 1.08 -5.30 -12.80
N ALA A 51 1.71 -4.39 -13.56
CA ALA A 51 2.24 -4.72 -14.89
C ALA A 51 3.24 -5.88 -14.84
N ARG A 52 4.19 -5.89 -13.89
CA ARG A 52 5.15 -6.99 -13.72
C ARG A 52 4.49 -8.30 -13.35
N MET A 53 3.45 -8.26 -12.50
CA MET A 53 2.69 -9.45 -12.11
C MET A 53 1.92 -10.02 -13.31
N LEU A 54 1.33 -9.17 -14.15
CA LEU A 54 0.65 -9.58 -15.40
C LEU A 54 1.63 -10.24 -16.38
N GLU A 55 2.79 -9.61 -16.64
CA GLU A 55 3.82 -10.14 -17.54
C GLU A 55 4.28 -11.52 -17.09
N ARG A 56 4.56 -11.69 -15.79
CA ARG A 56 4.97 -12.99 -15.23
C ARG A 56 3.88 -14.05 -15.31
N ALA A 57 2.62 -13.65 -15.17
CA ALA A 57 1.48 -14.53 -15.32
C ALA A 57 1.19 -14.89 -16.79
N GLY A 58 1.94 -14.32 -17.76
CA GLY A 58 1.79 -14.59 -19.19
C GLY A 58 0.65 -13.79 -19.84
N HIS A 59 0.19 -12.71 -19.21
CA HIS A 59 -0.87 -11.86 -19.72
C HIS A 59 -0.30 -10.60 -20.37
N GLU A 60 -0.96 -10.15 -21.43
CA GLU A 60 -0.67 -8.86 -22.05
C GLU A 60 -1.01 -7.71 -21.09
N VAL A 61 -0.08 -6.79 -20.90
CA VAL A 61 -0.30 -5.58 -20.09
C VAL A 61 -1.08 -4.56 -20.90
N THR A 62 -2.39 -4.54 -20.71
CA THR A 62 -3.28 -3.55 -21.34
C THR A 62 -3.79 -2.53 -20.32
N PRO A 63 -4.09 -1.28 -20.73
CA PRO A 63 -4.70 -0.29 -19.84
C PRO A 63 -6.02 -0.77 -19.22
N ALA A 64 -6.81 -1.54 -19.97
CA ALA A 64 -8.06 -2.13 -19.49
C ALA A 64 -7.81 -3.13 -18.35
N CYS A 65 -6.84 -4.03 -18.51
CA CYS A 65 -6.51 -5.01 -17.48
C CYS A 65 -5.97 -4.34 -16.21
N LEU A 66 -5.08 -3.36 -16.34
CA LEU A 66 -4.58 -2.57 -15.20
C LEU A 66 -5.73 -1.88 -14.45
N ALA A 67 -6.67 -1.26 -15.18
CA ALA A 67 -7.83 -0.61 -14.59
C ALA A 67 -8.75 -1.60 -13.87
N ASP A 68 -8.93 -2.80 -14.43
CA ASP A 68 -9.74 -3.87 -13.82
C ASP A 68 -9.16 -4.37 -12.50
N VAL A 69 -7.84 -4.58 -12.43
CA VAL A 69 -7.17 -4.96 -11.17
C VAL A 69 -7.29 -3.84 -10.15
N ARG A 70 -6.99 -2.60 -10.54
CA ARG A 70 -7.10 -1.42 -9.67
C ARG A 70 -8.52 -1.23 -9.13
N ALA A 71 -9.55 -1.44 -9.95
CA ALA A 71 -10.94 -1.26 -9.53
C ALA A 71 -11.37 -2.24 -8.42
N ARG A 72 -10.78 -3.44 -8.35
CA ARG A 72 -11.07 -4.47 -7.34
C ARG A 72 -10.22 -4.32 -6.09
N TYR A 73 -9.02 -3.76 -6.22
CA TYR A 73 -8.03 -3.62 -5.16
C TYR A 73 -8.57 -3.01 -3.84
N PRO A 74 -9.31 -1.88 -3.83
CA PRO A 74 -9.76 -1.26 -2.57
C PRO A 74 -10.66 -2.15 -1.71
N ALA A 75 -11.47 -3.02 -2.33
CA ALA A 75 -12.34 -3.94 -1.60
C ALA A 75 -11.52 -5.00 -0.86
N HIS A 76 -10.53 -5.60 -1.54
CA HIS A 76 -9.62 -6.55 -0.91
C HIS A 76 -8.73 -5.88 0.14
N LEU A 77 -8.24 -4.66 -0.11
CA LEU A 77 -7.41 -3.94 0.85
C LEU A 77 -8.15 -3.72 2.17
N ARG A 78 -9.39 -3.24 2.11
CA ARG A 78 -10.23 -3.07 3.31
C ARG A 78 -10.43 -4.38 4.07
N ARG A 79 -10.66 -5.48 3.35
CA ARG A 79 -10.80 -6.82 3.95
C ARG A 79 -9.50 -7.27 4.64
N HIS A 80 -8.34 -7.10 4.01
CA HIS A 80 -7.05 -7.48 4.58
C HIS A 80 -6.64 -6.59 5.76
N LEU A 81 -7.01 -5.32 5.76
CA LEU A 81 -6.78 -4.40 6.88
C LEU A 81 -7.71 -4.69 8.07
N ALA A 82 -8.96 -5.08 7.82
CA ALA A 82 -9.93 -5.39 8.89
C ALA A 82 -9.61 -6.68 9.67
N THR A 83 -8.89 -7.62 9.06
CA THR A 83 -8.58 -8.93 9.68
C THR A 83 -7.38 -8.89 10.64
N ARG A 84 -6.65 -7.78 10.72
CA ARG A 84 -5.58 -7.57 11.70
C ARG A 84 -5.90 -6.33 12.53
N PRO A 85 -6.21 -6.48 13.83
CA PRO A 85 -6.57 -5.33 14.65
C PRO A 85 -5.43 -4.30 14.66
N ILE A 86 -5.79 -3.06 14.35
CA ILE A 86 -4.91 -1.90 14.53
C ILE A 86 -4.82 -1.68 16.04
N ASP A 87 -3.68 -2.04 16.60
CA ASP A 87 -3.29 -1.65 17.93
C ASP A 87 -3.15 -0.12 17.97
N ALA A 88 -4.17 0.55 18.51
CA ALA A 88 -4.14 2.00 18.73
C ALA A 88 -3.31 2.43 19.96
N ARG A 89 -2.70 1.48 20.68
CA ARG A 89 -1.94 1.70 21.93
C ARG A 89 -0.42 1.53 21.76
N GLY A 90 0.05 1.30 20.53
CA GLY A 90 1.47 1.20 20.21
C GLY A 90 2.17 -0.03 20.79
N ALA A 91 1.47 -1.10 21.17
CA ALA A 91 2.16 -2.37 21.40
C ALA A 91 2.50 -2.94 20.01
N PHE A 92 3.74 -2.72 19.58
CA PHE A 92 4.35 -3.41 18.45
C PHE A 92 4.45 -4.91 18.76
N GLY A 93 3.32 -5.61 18.79
CA GLY A 93 3.31 -7.02 18.47
C GLY A 93 3.68 -7.15 17.00
N GLU A 94 4.46 -8.18 16.66
CA GLU A 94 4.98 -8.47 15.31
C GLU A 94 3.90 -8.65 14.22
N SER A 95 2.61 -8.46 14.54
CA SER A 95 1.47 -8.78 13.70
C SER A 95 0.44 -7.66 13.53
N ALA A 96 0.55 -6.53 14.23
CA ALA A 96 -0.46 -5.47 14.21
C ALA A 96 -0.19 -4.43 13.10
N SER A 97 -1.15 -4.21 12.20
CA SER A 97 -1.07 -3.12 11.22
C SER A 97 -1.32 -1.78 11.91
N GLY A 98 -0.63 -0.70 11.52
CA GLY A 98 -0.83 0.60 12.17
C GLY A 98 0.32 1.60 11.94
N ALA A 99 0.21 2.76 12.58
CA ALA A 99 1.25 3.78 12.54
C ALA A 99 2.55 3.29 13.21
N LEU A 100 3.70 3.68 12.64
CA LEU A 100 5.02 3.38 13.23
C LEU A 100 5.27 4.21 14.51
N PRO A 101 6.20 3.80 15.39
CA PRO A 101 6.37 4.43 16.69
C PRO A 101 6.79 5.90 16.49
N GLY A 102 6.12 6.81 17.20
CA GLY A 102 6.40 8.24 17.14
C GLY A 102 5.82 8.97 15.92
N VAL A 103 5.24 8.27 14.92
CA VAL A 103 4.68 8.92 13.72
C VAL A 103 3.53 9.87 14.08
N VAL A 104 2.60 9.45 14.94
CA VAL A 104 1.48 10.29 15.35
C VAL A 104 1.98 11.57 16.03
N ALA A 105 2.85 11.43 17.03
CA ALA A 105 3.43 12.57 17.74
C ALA A 105 4.25 13.50 16.81
N LEU A 106 4.99 12.93 15.85
CA LEU A 106 5.74 13.70 14.85
C LEU A 106 4.81 14.52 13.97
N LEU A 107 3.78 13.90 13.40
CA LEU A 107 2.82 14.58 12.52
C LEU A 107 2.04 15.66 13.29
N GLU A 108 1.62 15.38 14.52
CA GLU A 108 0.99 16.37 15.40
C GLU A 108 1.93 17.56 15.65
N HIS A 109 3.19 17.31 16.01
CA HIS A 109 4.18 18.36 16.24
C HIS A 109 4.39 19.22 15.00
N LEU A 110 4.61 18.60 13.84
CA LEU A 110 4.82 19.32 12.58
C LEU A 110 3.58 20.12 12.13
N SER A 111 2.38 19.62 12.43
CA SER A 111 1.12 20.29 12.06
C SER A 111 0.92 21.63 12.77
N HIS A 112 1.46 21.80 13.99
CA HIS A 112 1.39 23.05 14.75
C HIS A 112 2.22 24.19 14.14
N HIS A 113 3.16 23.88 13.25
CA HIS A 113 4.01 24.87 12.59
C HIS A 113 3.47 25.33 11.23
N ARG A 114 2.18 25.10 10.94
CA ARG A 114 1.53 25.67 9.75
C ARG A 114 1.36 27.19 9.89
N PRO A 115 1.59 27.99 8.84
CA PRO A 115 1.87 27.58 7.44
C PRO A 115 3.37 27.42 7.11
N ALA A 116 4.29 27.62 8.06
CA ALA A 116 5.73 27.54 7.79
C ALA A 116 6.18 26.14 7.31
N ILE A 117 5.48 25.09 7.76
CA ILE A 117 5.63 23.71 7.30
C ILE A 117 4.37 23.25 6.56
N THR A 118 4.56 22.75 5.34
CA THR A 118 3.54 22.03 4.56
C THR A 118 3.90 20.55 4.54
N LEU A 119 2.91 19.70 4.84
CA LEU A 119 3.07 18.24 4.82
C LEU A 119 2.35 17.68 3.59
N GLY A 120 2.99 16.73 2.91
CA GLY A 120 2.40 15.98 1.81
C GLY A 120 2.84 14.52 1.84
N LEU A 121 2.17 13.71 1.03
CA LEU A 121 2.56 12.33 0.77
C LEU A 121 3.28 12.25 -0.58
N LEU A 122 4.33 11.45 -0.63
CA LEU A 122 5.02 11.06 -1.85
C LEU A 122 5.21 9.54 -1.78
N THR A 123 4.22 8.82 -2.30
CA THR A 123 4.15 7.36 -2.25
C THR A 123 3.95 6.78 -3.65
N GLY A 124 4.37 5.52 -3.82
CA GLY A 124 4.04 4.72 -4.99
C GLY A 124 2.66 4.06 -4.94
N ASN A 125 1.97 4.12 -3.80
CA ASN A 125 0.63 3.57 -3.66
C ASN A 125 -0.39 4.39 -4.47
N PHE A 126 -1.51 3.75 -4.83
CA PHE A 126 -2.68 4.48 -5.28
C PHE A 126 -3.27 5.39 -4.18
N GLU A 127 -4.04 6.40 -4.62
CA GLU A 127 -4.66 7.40 -3.73
C GLU A 127 -5.92 6.90 -3.00
N GLU A 128 -6.51 5.77 -3.40
CA GLU A 128 -7.80 5.26 -2.87
C GLU A 128 -7.81 4.96 -1.36
#